data_AF-A0A7L2XXG7-F1
#
_entry.id   AF-A0A7L2XXG7-F1
#
_cell.length_a   1.000
_cell.length_b   1.000
_cell.length_c   1.000
_cell.angle_alpha   90.00
_cell.angle_beta   90.00
_cell.angle_gamma   90.00
#
_symmetry.space_group_name_H-M   'P 1'
#
loop_
_entity.id
_entity.type
_entity.pdbx_description
1 polymer ?
#
loop_
_entity_poly.entity_id
_entity_poly.type
_entity_poly.pdbx_seq_one_letter_code
_entity_poly.pdbx_strand_id
1 'polypeptide(L)'
;NGVNVEGATHKQVVDLIRAGEKELVLTVLSVPPHEAESLEPPEEPPGQAFYDYSEKQAVPISIPTYKHVEQNGEKFVVYNVYMAGRQLCSKRYREFAILHQNLKREFSNFTFPRLPGKWPFSLSEQQLDARRRGLEEYLEKVCSIRVIGESDIMQEFLSESDENYNGVSDVELRVALPDGSAVTVRVKKNSTTDQVYQAVAARVGMDSITANYFALFEVINHSFVRKLAPNEFPHKLYVQNYTSAVPGTCLTLRKWLFTTEEEALLNDNDLAVAYFFHQAVDDVKKGYIKAEEKSYQLQKLCEQKKMVTYLTMLRSCEGYNEITFPHCSCDSRRKGHVISAVSIRHFKLHACTEEGQLENQVIAFEWEEMQRWDTDEEGMAFCFEYARGERKPRWVKIFTPYFNYMHECFERVFCELKWRKEV
;
A
#
# COMPACT_ATOMS: atom_id res chain seq x y z
N ASN A 1 -28.15 -29.74 15.62
CA ASN A 1 -29.55 -29.41 16.00
C ASN A 1 -30.49 -29.25 14.80
N GLY A 2 -30.43 -30.15 13.80
CA GLY A 2 -31.36 -30.15 12.66
C GLY A 2 -31.16 -29.07 11.59
N VAL A 3 -30.14 -28.21 11.70
CA VAL A 3 -29.78 -27.20 10.70
C VAL A 3 -28.67 -27.74 9.81
N ASN A 4 -28.87 -27.74 8.48
CA ASN A 4 -27.81 -28.07 7.53
C ASN A 4 -26.81 -26.90 7.45
N VAL A 5 -25.52 -27.21 7.58
CA VAL A 5 -24.40 -26.25 7.55
C VAL A 5 -23.45 -26.47 6.38
N GLU A 6 -23.83 -27.30 5.41
CA GLU A 6 -23.07 -27.52 4.18
C GLU A 6 -22.92 -26.18 3.40
N GLY A 7 -21.67 -25.77 3.17
CA GLY A 7 -21.33 -24.47 2.54
C GLY A 7 -21.43 -23.25 3.47
N ALA A 8 -21.73 -23.42 4.77
CA ALA A 8 -21.74 -22.32 5.72
C ALA A 8 -20.33 -21.87 6.09
N THR A 9 -20.16 -20.58 6.34
CA THR A 9 -18.89 -20.01 6.81
C THR A 9 -18.61 -20.42 8.26
N HIS A 10 -17.32 -20.44 8.65
CA HIS A 10 -16.91 -20.77 10.02
C HIS A 10 -17.66 -19.96 11.08
N LYS A 11 -17.84 -18.64 10.84
CA LYS A 11 -18.58 -17.75 11.73
C LYS A 11 -20.04 -18.18 11.92
N GLN A 12 -20.74 -18.53 10.84
CA GLN A 12 -22.14 -18.98 10.89
C GLN A 12 -22.29 -20.28 11.68
N VAL A 13 -21.34 -21.21 11.55
CA VAL A 13 -21.33 -22.47 12.31
C VAL A 13 -21.08 -22.20 13.80
N VAL A 14 -20.14 -21.32 14.14
CA VAL A 14 -19.85 -20.92 15.53
C VAL A 14 -21.03 -20.22 16.17
N ASP A 15 -21.73 -19.35 15.45
CA ASP A 15 -22.92 -18.66 15.94
C ASP A 15 -24.07 -19.65 16.21
N LEU A 16 -24.25 -20.65 15.34
CA LEU A 16 -25.22 -21.74 15.55
C LEU A 16 -24.88 -22.63 16.76
N ILE A 17 -23.59 -22.88 17.00
CA ILE A 17 -23.12 -23.62 18.18
C ILE A 17 -23.38 -22.80 19.45
N ARG A 18 -23.07 -21.50 19.44
CA ARG A 18 -23.31 -20.60 20.58
C ARG A 18 -24.80 -20.45 20.91
N ALA A 19 -25.66 -20.53 19.90
CA ALA A 19 -27.12 -20.54 20.09
C ALA A 19 -27.65 -21.89 20.64
N GLY A 20 -26.88 -22.97 20.55
CA GLY A 20 -27.22 -24.27 21.13
C GLY A 20 -26.82 -24.34 22.61
N GLU A 21 -27.70 -23.92 23.51
CA GLU A 21 -27.33 -23.62 24.90
C GLU A 21 -26.80 -24.80 25.75
N LYS A 22 -27.04 -26.07 25.37
CA LYS A 22 -26.64 -27.23 26.22
C LYS A 22 -26.16 -28.49 25.50
N GLU A 23 -26.74 -28.87 24.36
CA GLU A 23 -26.36 -30.10 23.64
C GLU A 23 -26.32 -29.86 22.13
N LEU A 24 -25.35 -30.50 21.47
CA LEU A 24 -25.11 -30.41 20.04
C LEU A 24 -25.35 -31.77 19.39
N VAL A 25 -26.42 -31.89 18.60
CA VAL A 25 -26.65 -33.08 17.78
C VAL A 25 -25.89 -32.95 16.47
N LEU A 26 -24.86 -33.79 16.31
CA LEU A 26 -24.01 -33.90 15.13
C LEU A 26 -24.33 -35.17 14.35
N THR A 27 -24.41 -35.07 13.03
CA THR A 27 -24.46 -36.22 12.12
C THR A 27 -23.06 -36.46 11.59
N VAL A 28 -22.46 -37.60 11.90
CA VAL A 28 -21.17 -37.99 11.34
C VAL A 28 -21.39 -38.42 9.89
N LEU A 29 -20.79 -37.68 8.96
CA LEU A 29 -20.73 -38.06 7.55
C LEU A 29 -19.44 -38.85 7.33
N SER A 30 -19.58 -40.12 6.96
CA SER A 30 -18.43 -40.95 6.58
C SER A 30 -17.92 -40.48 5.22
N VAL A 31 -16.72 -39.93 5.17
CA VAL A 31 -16.02 -39.64 3.92
C VAL A 31 -15.31 -40.89 3.39
N PRO A 32 -15.18 -41.05 2.06
CA PRO A 32 -14.36 -42.10 1.48
C PRO A 32 -12.90 -42.03 2.01
N PRO A 33 -12.19 -43.17 2.11
CA PRO A 33 -10.86 -43.22 2.74
C PRO A 33 -9.84 -42.21 2.20
N HIS A 34 -9.89 -41.91 0.90
CA HIS A 34 -8.98 -40.95 0.26
C HIS A 34 -9.25 -39.48 0.63
N GLU A 35 -10.48 -39.13 1.03
CA GLU A 35 -10.82 -37.78 1.52
C GLU A 35 -10.52 -37.65 3.02
N ALA A 36 -10.62 -38.76 3.78
CA ALA A 36 -10.24 -38.79 5.19
C ALA A 36 -8.73 -38.56 5.39
N GLU A 37 -7.88 -39.14 4.54
CA GLU A 37 -6.42 -38.91 4.54
C GLU A 37 -6.03 -37.44 4.31
N SER A 38 -6.89 -36.64 3.68
CA SER A 38 -6.65 -35.20 3.48
C SER A 38 -7.07 -34.32 4.66
N LEU A 39 -7.79 -34.89 5.64
CA LEU A 39 -8.35 -34.18 6.79
C LEU A 39 -7.63 -34.50 8.11
N GLU A 40 -6.81 -35.56 8.15
CA GLU A 40 -5.93 -35.83 9.27
C GLU A 40 -4.74 -34.87 9.25
N PRO A 41 -4.40 -34.21 10.37
CA PRO A 41 -3.17 -33.43 10.45
C PRO A 41 -1.99 -34.39 10.25
N PRO A 42 -1.13 -34.17 9.22
CA PRO A 42 -0.03 -35.09 8.96
C PRO A 42 0.93 -35.08 10.14
N GLU A 43 1.31 -36.28 10.60
CA GLU A 43 2.39 -36.47 11.58
C GLU A 43 3.65 -35.73 11.07
N GLU A 44 4.17 -34.86 11.93
CA GLU A 44 5.21 -33.86 11.63
C GLU A 44 6.51 -34.48 11.08
N PRO A 45 6.95 -34.09 9.88
CA PRO A 45 8.36 -34.01 9.55
C PRO A 45 8.84 -32.57 9.79
N PRO A 46 9.86 -32.34 10.62
CA PRO A 46 10.38 -30.99 10.84
C PRO A 46 11.03 -30.48 9.55
N GLY A 47 10.45 -29.42 8.97
CA GLY A 47 11.12 -28.60 7.94
C GLY A 47 10.34 -28.27 6.67
N GLN A 48 9.11 -28.75 6.48
CA GLN A 48 8.32 -28.38 5.29
C GLN A 48 7.37 -27.22 5.61
N ALA A 49 7.60 -26.06 4.99
CA ALA A 49 6.72 -24.90 5.14
C ALA A 49 5.32 -25.24 4.59
N PHE A 50 4.30 -25.12 5.43
CA PHE A 50 2.91 -25.32 5.03
C PHE A 50 2.36 -24.01 4.48
N TYR A 51 2.21 -23.93 3.15
CA TYR A 51 1.64 -22.76 2.49
C TYR A 51 0.15 -22.98 2.21
N ASP A 52 -0.68 -21.96 2.46
CA ASP A 52 -2.07 -21.94 2.03
C ASP A 52 -2.16 -21.52 0.55
N TYR A 53 -2.53 -22.46 -0.32
CA TYR A 53 -2.73 -22.22 -1.76
C TYR A 53 -4.19 -21.94 -2.14
N SER A 54 -5.11 -21.94 -1.18
CA SER A 54 -6.53 -21.69 -1.42
C SER A 54 -6.82 -20.22 -1.70
N GLU A 55 -5.98 -19.32 -1.19
CA GLU A 55 -6.11 -17.90 -1.37
C GLU A 55 -5.74 -17.48 -2.79
N LYS A 56 -6.76 -17.08 -3.56
CA LYS A 56 -6.62 -16.63 -4.93
C LYS A 56 -6.85 -15.14 -5.05
N GLN A 57 -6.08 -14.51 -5.94
CA GLN A 57 -6.22 -13.11 -6.31
C GLN A 57 -6.32 -12.95 -7.83
N ALA A 58 -7.08 -11.95 -8.27
CA ALA A 58 -7.07 -11.55 -9.67
C ALA A 58 -5.80 -10.74 -9.95
N VAL A 59 -4.95 -11.25 -10.85
CA VAL A 59 -3.72 -10.56 -11.25
C VAL A 59 -3.82 -10.23 -12.73
N PRO A 60 -3.93 -8.94 -13.12
CA PRO A 60 -4.03 -8.53 -14.52
C PRO A 60 -2.65 -8.57 -15.21
N ILE A 61 -1.97 -9.72 -15.17
CA ILE A 61 -0.65 -9.93 -15.78
C ILE A 61 -0.82 -10.28 -17.27
N SER A 62 0.05 -9.76 -18.12
CA SER A 62 0.05 -10.04 -19.55
C SER A 62 1.47 -10.01 -20.12
N ILE A 63 1.65 -10.62 -21.28
CA ILE A 63 2.86 -10.58 -22.10
C ILE A 63 2.44 -10.20 -23.52
N PRO A 64 2.11 -8.93 -23.78
CA PRO A 64 1.52 -8.51 -25.05
C PRO A 64 2.50 -8.59 -26.23
N THR A 65 3.81 -8.51 -25.96
CA THR A 65 4.84 -8.43 -27.01
C THR A 65 6.11 -9.18 -26.65
N TYR A 66 6.91 -9.52 -27.67
CA TYR A 66 8.30 -9.93 -27.55
C TYR A 66 9.18 -9.07 -28.48
N LYS A 67 10.48 -9.04 -28.23
CA LYS A 67 11.46 -8.35 -29.08
C LYS A 67 12.75 -9.15 -29.22
N HIS A 68 13.43 -8.97 -30.35
CA HIS A 68 14.79 -9.44 -30.54
C HIS A 68 15.75 -8.44 -29.89
N VAL A 69 16.68 -8.97 -29.10
CA VAL A 69 17.73 -8.21 -28.42
C VAL A 69 19.07 -8.77 -28.85
N GLU A 70 20.02 -7.87 -29.09
CA GLU A 70 21.42 -8.20 -29.29
C GLU A 70 22.21 -7.60 -28.13
N GLN A 71 22.80 -8.45 -27.30
CA GLN A 71 23.58 -8.05 -26.13
C GLN A 71 24.83 -8.92 -26.06
N ASN A 72 25.99 -8.30 -25.87
CA ASN A 72 27.30 -8.98 -25.83
C ASN A 72 27.56 -9.91 -27.03
N GLY A 73 27.05 -9.56 -28.21
CA GLY A 73 27.18 -10.36 -29.44
C GLY A 73 26.22 -11.56 -29.55
N GLU A 74 25.38 -11.80 -28.54
CA GLU A 74 24.32 -12.82 -28.60
C GLU A 74 22.98 -12.21 -29.04
N LYS A 75 22.32 -12.87 -30.00
CA LYS A 75 20.94 -12.56 -30.40
C LYS A 75 19.96 -13.49 -29.69
N PHE A 76 19.02 -12.91 -28.95
CA PHE A 76 17.97 -13.67 -28.27
C PHE A 76 16.64 -12.92 -28.25
N VAL A 77 15.57 -13.64 -27.91
CA VAL A 77 14.22 -13.07 -27.77
C VAL A 77 13.91 -12.87 -26.29
N VAL A 78 13.39 -11.69 -25.96
CA VAL A 78 12.82 -11.37 -24.65
C VAL A 78 11.32 -11.12 -24.77
N TYR A 79 10.59 -11.52 -23.73
CA TYR A 79 9.16 -11.37 -23.60
C TYR A 79 8.89 -10.23 -22.62
N ASN A 80 8.08 -9.25 -23.03
CA ASN A 80 7.81 -8.08 -22.20
C ASN A 80 6.61 -8.39 -21.31
N VAL A 81 6.84 -8.49 -20.01
CA VAL A 81 5.82 -8.81 -19.00
C VAL A 81 5.22 -7.52 -18.49
N TYR A 82 3.89 -7.45 -18.46
CA TYR A 82 3.10 -6.31 -18.01
C TYR A 82 2.17 -6.76 -16.89
N MET A 83 1.83 -5.86 -15.97
CA MET A 83 0.74 -6.04 -15.03
C MET A 83 -0.11 -4.77 -14.98
N ALA A 84 -1.43 -4.93 -15.05
CA ALA A 84 -2.39 -3.81 -15.09
C ALA A 84 -2.04 -2.75 -16.17
N GLY A 85 -1.54 -3.20 -17.32
CA GLY A 85 -1.14 -2.32 -18.43
C GLY A 85 0.25 -1.69 -18.29
N ARG A 86 1.02 -2.04 -17.25
CA ARG A 86 2.36 -1.50 -17.00
C ARG A 86 3.43 -2.57 -17.16
N GLN A 87 4.49 -2.26 -17.92
CA GLN A 87 5.63 -3.17 -18.07
C GLN A 87 6.39 -3.32 -16.74
N LEU A 88 6.59 -4.56 -16.30
CA LEU A 88 7.38 -4.91 -15.12
C LEU A 88 8.81 -5.27 -15.50
N CYS A 89 8.99 -6.19 -16.45
CA CYS A 89 10.30 -6.64 -16.90
C CYS A 89 10.30 -7.14 -18.36
N SER A 90 11.49 -7.35 -18.91
CA SER A 90 11.71 -8.04 -20.18
C SER A 90 12.64 -9.22 -19.95
N LYS A 91 12.15 -10.46 -20.13
CA LYS A 91 12.89 -11.67 -19.75
C LYS A 91 13.04 -12.63 -20.92
N ARG A 92 14.20 -13.27 -21.10
CA ARG A 92 14.38 -14.36 -22.06
C ARG A 92 13.78 -15.64 -21.49
N TYR A 93 13.36 -16.56 -22.36
CA TYR A 93 12.73 -17.83 -21.93
C TYR A 93 13.52 -18.60 -20.86
N ARG A 94 14.86 -18.56 -20.89
CA ARG A 94 15.70 -19.25 -19.89
C ARG A 94 15.40 -18.75 -18.47
N GLU A 95 15.10 -17.47 -18.29
CA GLU A 95 14.77 -16.87 -16.99
C GLU A 95 13.42 -17.38 -16.47
N PHE A 96 12.41 -17.53 -17.34
CA PHE A 96 11.14 -18.18 -16.97
C PHE A 96 11.34 -19.64 -16.55
N ALA A 97 12.25 -20.36 -17.22
CA ALA A 97 12.58 -21.72 -16.84
C ALA A 97 13.28 -21.78 -15.48
N ILE A 98 14.16 -20.83 -15.16
CA ILE A 98 14.80 -20.71 -13.84
C ILE A 98 13.76 -20.39 -12.77
N LEU A 99 12.87 -19.41 -13.01
CA LEU A 99 11.74 -19.11 -12.13
C LEU A 99 10.93 -20.37 -11.83
N HIS A 100 10.51 -21.12 -12.85
CA HIS A 100 9.73 -22.34 -12.66
C HIS A 100 10.43 -23.37 -11.77
N GLN A 101 11.75 -23.54 -11.91
CA GLN A 101 12.51 -24.47 -11.05
C GLN A 101 12.64 -23.96 -9.62
N ASN A 102 12.89 -22.65 -9.44
CA ASN A 102 12.96 -22.05 -8.10
C ASN A 102 11.63 -22.16 -7.36
N LEU A 103 10.52 -21.85 -8.04
CA LEU A 103 9.17 -21.99 -7.49
C LEU A 103 8.82 -23.44 -7.16
N LYS A 104 9.20 -24.40 -8.01
CA LYS A 104 9.00 -25.84 -7.73
C LYS A 104 9.79 -26.34 -6.53
N ARG A 105 10.96 -25.76 -6.29
CA ARG A 105 11.80 -26.11 -5.14
C ARG A 105 11.21 -25.57 -3.84
N GLU A 106 10.72 -24.34 -3.86
CA GLU A 106 10.11 -23.68 -2.69
C GLU A 106 8.72 -24.26 -2.37
N PHE A 107 7.84 -24.30 -3.36
CA PHE A 107 6.46 -24.75 -3.23
C PHE A 107 6.30 -26.19 -3.73
N SER A 108 7.07 -27.11 -3.15
CA SER A 108 7.22 -28.50 -3.62
C SER A 108 5.90 -29.31 -3.66
N ASN A 109 4.94 -28.97 -2.81
CA ASN A 109 3.60 -29.56 -2.74
C ASN A 109 2.57 -28.88 -3.65
N PHE A 110 2.93 -27.79 -4.35
CA PHE A 110 2.05 -27.13 -5.30
C PHE A 110 2.12 -27.78 -6.70
N THR A 111 0.96 -28.05 -7.29
CA THR A 111 0.88 -28.59 -8.66
C THR A 111 0.98 -27.47 -9.69
N PHE A 112 2.20 -27.16 -10.13
CA PHE A 112 2.44 -26.09 -11.10
C PHE A 112 1.86 -26.38 -12.50
N PRO A 113 1.31 -25.35 -13.19
CA PRO A 113 0.95 -25.47 -14.60
C PRO A 113 2.17 -25.79 -15.46
N ARG A 114 1.94 -26.39 -16.63
CA ARG A 114 3.01 -26.73 -17.57
C ARG A 114 3.62 -25.46 -18.15
N LEU A 115 4.93 -25.27 -17.97
CA LEU A 115 5.68 -24.23 -18.66
C LEU A 115 5.87 -24.64 -20.14
N PRO A 116 5.77 -23.71 -21.10
CA PRO A 116 6.13 -23.98 -22.50
C PRO A 116 7.51 -24.63 -22.61
N GLY A 117 7.66 -25.65 -23.46
CA GLY A 117 8.90 -26.43 -23.56
C GLY A 117 10.04 -25.71 -24.28
N LYS A 118 11.27 -26.16 -24.01
CA LYS A 118 12.45 -25.81 -24.82
C LYS A 118 12.37 -26.50 -26.17
N TRP A 119 12.78 -25.80 -27.22
CA TRP A 119 12.90 -26.34 -28.57
C TRP A 119 14.37 -26.26 -28.99
N PRO A 120 14.95 -27.29 -29.63
CA PRO A 120 16.38 -27.33 -29.94
C PRO A 120 16.79 -26.46 -31.14
N PHE A 121 15.83 -25.95 -31.92
CA PHE A 121 16.08 -25.11 -33.10
C PHE A 121 15.59 -23.67 -32.89
N SER A 122 16.02 -22.77 -33.77
CA SER A 122 15.45 -21.41 -33.86
C SER A 122 13.93 -21.51 -34.08
N LEU A 123 13.18 -20.72 -33.32
CA LEU A 123 11.72 -20.71 -33.42
C LEU A 123 11.27 -19.85 -34.59
N SER A 124 10.22 -20.28 -35.28
CA SER A 124 9.49 -19.40 -36.20
C SER A 124 8.70 -18.34 -35.43
N GLU A 125 8.28 -17.26 -36.11
CA GLU A 125 7.40 -16.23 -35.54
C GLU A 125 6.14 -16.82 -34.90
N GLN A 126 5.51 -17.80 -35.56
CA GLN A 126 4.33 -18.49 -35.03
C GLN A 126 4.64 -19.24 -33.72
N GLN A 127 5.81 -19.87 -33.63
CA GLN A 127 6.23 -20.57 -32.41
C GLN A 127 6.64 -19.59 -31.30
N LEU A 128 7.18 -18.42 -31.64
CA LEU A 128 7.48 -17.34 -30.69
C LEU A 128 6.19 -16.78 -30.09
N ASP A 129 5.18 -16.49 -30.90
CA ASP A 129 3.87 -16.05 -30.39
C ASP A 129 3.16 -17.14 -29.57
N ALA A 130 3.21 -18.41 -30.00
CA ALA A 130 2.67 -19.51 -29.22
C ALA A 130 3.35 -19.64 -27.85
N ARG A 131 4.69 -19.46 -27.80
CA ARG A 131 5.43 -19.42 -26.54
C ARG A 131 5.06 -18.19 -25.71
N ARG A 132 4.92 -17.01 -26.31
CA ARG A 132 4.48 -15.78 -25.63
C ARG A 132 3.16 -16.02 -24.89
N ARG A 133 2.14 -16.54 -25.59
CA ARG A 133 0.83 -16.89 -25.00
C ARG A 133 0.96 -17.93 -23.89
N GLY A 134 1.73 -18.99 -24.10
CA GLY A 134 1.93 -20.01 -23.07
C GLY A 134 2.67 -19.51 -21.83
N LEU A 135 3.57 -18.53 -21.98
CA LEU A 135 4.24 -17.88 -20.84
C LEU A 135 3.28 -16.94 -20.09
N GLU A 136 2.41 -16.24 -20.81
CA GLU A 136 1.35 -15.40 -20.24
C GLU A 136 0.38 -16.26 -19.40
N GLU A 137 -0.19 -17.31 -19.98
CA GLU A 137 -1.08 -18.25 -19.27
C GLU A 137 -0.40 -18.91 -18.05
N TYR A 138 0.90 -19.19 -18.15
CA TYR A 138 1.67 -19.73 -17.03
C TYR A 138 1.75 -18.73 -15.88
N LEU A 139 2.14 -17.48 -16.17
CA LEU A 139 2.24 -16.43 -15.16
C LEU A 139 0.88 -16.08 -14.55
N GLU A 140 -0.18 -15.97 -15.36
CA GLU A 140 -1.55 -15.74 -14.86
C GLU A 140 -1.95 -16.78 -13.81
N LYS A 141 -1.74 -18.06 -14.09
CA LYS A 141 -2.09 -19.16 -13.17
C LYS A 141 -1.25 -19.14 -11.91
N VAL A 142 0.05 -18.91 -12.03
CA VAL A 142 0.98 -18.94 -10.89
C VAL A 142 0.79 -17.72 -10.00
N CYS A 143 0.71 -16.52 -10.57
CA CYS A 143 0.52 -15.28 -9.81
C CYS A 143 -0.89 -15.18 -9.18
N SER A 144 -1.88 -15.92 -9.71
CA SER A 144 -3.22 -15.96 -9.11
C SER A 144 -3.25 -16.59 -7.71
N ILE A 145 -2.24 -17.39 -7.34
CA ILE A 145 -2.12 -17.95 -6.00
C ILE A 145 -1.33 -16.97 -5.14
N ARG A 146 -1.97 -16.37 -4.13
CA ARG A 146 -1.44 -15.19 -3.42
C ARG A 146 -0.03 -15.43 -2.86
N VAL A 147 0.14 -16.51 -2.10
CA VAL A 147 1.42 -16.87 -1.46
C VAL A 147 2.57 -17.08 -2.47
N ILE A 148 2.26 -17.48 -3.71
CA ILE A 148 3.26 -17.66 -4.75
C ILE A 148 3.52 -16.33 -5.50
N GLY A 149 2.45 -15.61 -5.84
CA GLY A 149 2.53 -14.32 -6.53
C GLY A 149 3.20 -13.21 -5.72
N GLU A 150 3.11 -13.29 -4.39
CA GLU A 150 3.75 -12.37 -3.45
C GLU A 150 5.14 -12.85 -2.96
N SER A 151 5.59 -14.04 -3.37
CA SER A 151 6.87 -14.60 -2.93
C SER A 151 8.08 -13.80 -3.44
N ASP A 152 9.16 -13.77 -2.66
CA ASP A 152 10.42 -13.11 -3.04
C ASP A 152 10.97 -13.61 -4.38
N ILE A 153 10.80 -14.91 -4.67
CA ILE A 153 11.22 -15.52 -5.93
C ILE A 153 10.46 -14.91 -7.13
N MET A 154 9.15 -14.67 -6.99
CA MET A 154 8.34 -14.05 -8.04
C MET A 154 8.66 -12.56 -8.17
N GLN A 155 8.81 -11.86 -7.05
CA GLN A 155 9.16 -10.44 -7.00
C GLN A 155 10.51 -10.19 -7.68
N GLU A 156 11.52 -11.02 -7.38
CA GLU A 156 12.83 -10.96 -8.02
C GLU A 156 12.72 -11.17 -9.54
N PHE A 157 11.92 -12.14 -10.00
CA PHE A 157 11.75 -12.39 -11.44
C PHE A 157 11.02 -11.25 -12.17
N LEU A 158 9.99 -10.67 -11.55
CA LEU A 158 9.22 -9.57 -12.10
C LEU A 158 9.97 -8.23 -11.99
N SER A 159 11.01 -8.17 -11.17
CA SER A 159 11.97 -7.07 -11.20
C SER A 159 12.86 -7.15 -12.45
N GLU A 160 13.26 -5.99 -12.99
CA GLU A 160 14.31 -5.97 -14.01
C GLU A 160 15.65 -6.36 -13.39
N SER A 161 16.35 -7.33 -13.99
CA SER A 161 17.67 -7.78 -13.54
C SER A 161 18.71 -6.65 -13.59
N ASP A 162 19.57 -6.61 -12.57
CA ASP A 162 20.55 -5.55 -12.26
C ASP A 162 21.50 -5.17 -13.42
N GLU A 163 21.66 -5.99 -14.45
CA GLU A 163 22.57 -5.71 -15.56
C GLU A 163 22.12 -4.53 -16.46
N ASN A 164 20.85 -4.11 -16.37
CA ASN A 164 20.34 -2.94 -17.10
C ASN A 164 20.18 -1.67 -16.23
N TYR A 165 20.68 -1.69 -14.99
CA TYR A 165 20.62 -0.56 -14.05
C TYR A 165 21.61 0.58 -14.38
N ASN A 166 21.77 0.92 -15.66
CA ASN A 166 22.40 2.18 -16.01
C ASN A 166 21.54 3.38 -15.54
N GLY A 167 20.30 3.18 -15.09
CA GLY A 167 19.41 4.22 -14.55
C GLY A 167 18.89 5.21 -15.61
N VAL A 168 19.49 5.24 -16.81
CA VAL A 168 19.25 6.25 -17.85
C VAL A 168 18.07 5.92 -18.79
N SER A 169 17.44 4.74 -18.68
CA SER A 169 16.27 4.45 -19.52
C SER A 169 15.04 5.19 -19.03
N ASP A 170 14.26 5.73 -19.97
CA ASP A 170 12.97 6.37 -19.64
C ASP A 170 11.93 5.33 -19.25
N VAL A 171 11.07 5.70 -18.31
CA VAL A 171 9.88 4.97 -17.89
C VAL A 171 8.70 5.92 -17.75
N GLU A 172 7.51 5.37 -17.90
CA GLU A 172 6.27 6.08 -17.65
C GLU A 172 5.74 5.73 -16.26
N LEU A 173 5.66 6.74 -15.40
CA LEU A 173 5.07 6.60 -14.07
C LEU A 173 3.68 7.23 -14.08
N ARG A 174 2.69 6.43 -13.70
CA ARG A 174 1.32 6.91 -13.48
C ARG A 174 1.19 7.37 -12.03
N VAL A 175 0.63 8.55 -11.80
CA VAL A 175 0.42 9.13 -10.46
C VAL A 175 -1.05 9.51 -10.32
N ALA A 176 -1.70 9.01 -9.27
CA ALA A 176 -3.09 9.33 -8.97
C ALA A 176 -3.20 10.76 -8.41
N LEU A 177 -4.19 11.51 -8.89
CA LEU A 177 -4.46 12.89 -8.50
C LEU A 177 -5.64 12.96 -7.52
N PRO A 178 -5.73 14.02 -6.69
CA PRO A 178 -6.80 14.16 -5.70
C PRO A 178 -8.22 14.12 -6.27
N ASP A 179 -8.41 14.56 -7.51
CA ASP A 179 -9.71 14.57 -8.21
C ASP A 179 -10.17 13.19 -8.72
N GLY A 180 -9.40 12.13 -8.43
CA GLY A 180 -9.66 10.76 -8.88
C GLY A 180 -9.13 10.46 -10.28
N SER A 181 -8.60 11.46 -10.99
CA SER A 181 -7.90 11.26 -12.25
C SER A 181 -6.46 10.76 -12.00
N ALA A 182 -5.72 10.52 -13.07
CA ALA A 182 -4.30 10.17 -12.99
C ALA A 182 -3.52 10.83 -14.11
N VAL A 183 -2.26 11.14 -13.83
CA VAL A 183 -1.32 11.69 -14.81
C VAL A 183 -0.19 10.71 -15.05
N THR A 184 0.29 10.64 -16.28
CA THR A 184 1.49 9.87 -16.63
C THR A 184 2.63 10.83 -16.93
N VAL A 185 3.76 10.64 -16.26
CA VAL A 185 5.00 11.38 -16.47
C VAL A 185 6.09 10.46 -16.98
N ARG A 186 6.88 10.93 -17.96
CA ARG A 186 8.03 10.21 -18.49
C ARG A 186 9.30 10.70 -17.78
N VAL A 187 9.93 9.82 -17.03
CA VAL A 187 11.10 10.11 -16.18
C VAL A 187 12.17 9.03 -16.33
N LYS A 188 13.35 9.21 -15.75
CA LYS A 188 14.37 8.18 -15.72
C LYS A 188 14.07 7.14 -14.64
N LYS A 189 14.50 5.90 -14.82
CA LYS A 189 14.35 4.85 -13.79
C LYS A 189 14.99 5.21 -12.46
N ASN A 190 16.10 5.94 -12.49
CA ASN A 190 16.80 6.44 -11.31
C ASN A 190 16.35 7.84 -10.90
N SER A 191 15.23 8.36 -11.42
CA SER A 191 14.73 9.65 -10.98
C SER A 191 14.32 9.59 -9.51
N THR A 192 14.77 10.59 -8.76
CA THR A 192 14.41 10.75 -7.34
C THR A 192 12.97 11.24 -7.19
N THR A 193 12.41 11.13 -5.99
CA THR A 193 11.09 11.69 -5.66
C THR A 193 10.94 13.13 -6.11
N ASP A 194 11.92 13.99 -5.85
CA ASP A 194 11.88 15.40 -6.26
C ASP A 194 11.76 15.56 -7.78
N GLN A 195 12.54 14.81 -8.55
CA GLN A 195 12.50 14.88 -10.01
C GLN A 195 11.16 14.41 -10.58
N VAL A 196 10.59 13.35 -10.00
CA VAL A 196 9.25 12.88 -10.38
C VAL A 196 8.19 13.89 -9.98
N TYR A 197 8.29 14.47 -8.79
CA TYR A 197 7.36 15.50 -8.30
C TYR A 197 7.38 16.74 -9.19
N GLN A 198 8.55 17.24 -9.58
CA GLN A 198 8.66 18.37 -10.51
C GLN A 198 8.03 18.06 -11.87
N ALA A 199 8.22 16.84 -12.40
CA ALA A 199 7.57 16.42 -13.63
C ALA A 199 6.04 16.38 -13.50
N VAL A 200 5.52 15.91 -12.35
CA VAL A 200 4.07 15.89 -12.06
C VAL A 200 3.53 17.31 -11.94
N ALA A 201 4.16 18.17 -11.14
CA ALA A 201 3.76 19.56 -10.92
C ALA A 201 3.70 20.34 -12.25
N ALA A 202 4.73 20.22 -13.08
CA ALA A 202 4.74 20.83 -14.42
C ALA A 202 3.63 20.27 -15.32
N ARG A 203 3.37 18.95 -15.26
CA ARG A 203 2.37 18.29 -16.12
C ARG A 203 0.93 18.66 -15.77
N VAL A 204 0.64 18.97 -14.50
CA VAL A 204 -0.68 19.42 -14.03
C VAL A 204 -0.83 20.95 -14.02
N GLY A 205 0.22 21.69 -14.35
CA GLY A 205 0.20 23.17 -14.38
C GLY A 205 0.22 23.80 -12.98
N MET A 206 0.84 23.13 -12.01
CA MET A 206 0.99 23.65 -10.64
C MET A 206 2.10 24.70 -10.60
N ASP A 207 1.79 25.88 -10.08
CA ASP A 207 2.77 26.95 -9.87
C ASP A 207 3.72 26.65 -8.70
N SER A 208 4.83 27.37 -8.64
CA SER A 208 5.88 27.14 -7.64
C SER A 208 5.46 27.46 -6.20
N ILE A 209 4.46 28.31 -5.99
CA ILE A 209 3.94 28.61 -4.64
C ILE A 209 3.09 27.44 -4.19
N THR A 210 2.11 27.04 -5.01
CA THR A 210 1.19 25.92 -4.74
C THR A 210 1.95 24.61 -4.54
N ALA A 211 3.03 24.39 -5.27
CA ALA A 211 3.86 23.19 -5.14
C ALA A 211 4.38 22.95 -3.70
N ASN A 212 4.57 23.99 -2.88
CA ASN A 212 5.05 23.81 -1.50
C ASN A 212 4.03 23.17 -0.55
N TYR A 213 2.79 22.97 -1.02
CA TYR A 213 1.65 22.44 -0.25
C TYR A 213 1.20 21.05 -0.72
N PHE A 214 1.95 20.43 -1.61
CA PHE A 214 1.71 19.07 -2.09
C PHE A 214 2.99 18.24 -2.01
N ALA A 215 2.83 16.93 -1.94
CA ALA A 215 3.95 15.99 -2.05
C ALA A 215 3.51 14.72 -2.78
N LEU A 216 4.49 13.90 -3.19
CA LEU A 216 4.23 12.53 -3.62
C LEU A 216 4.17 11.61 -2.43
N PHE A 217 3.22 10.68 -2.50
CA PHE A 217 2.99 9.67 -1.49
C PHE A 217 2.89 8.29 -2.15
N GLU A 218 3.19 7.27 -1.36
CA GLU A 218 2.92 5.87 -1.67
C GLU A 218 1.70 5.38 -0.89
N VAL A 219 0.80 4.68 -1.59
CA VAL A 219 -0.32 3.96 -1.01
C VAL A 219 0.13 2.55 -0.62
N ILE A 220 -0.04 2.21 0.66
CA ILE A 220 0.34 0.93 1.26
C ILE A 220 -0.92 0.20 1.70
N ASN A 221 -1.02 -1.09 1.37
CA ASN A 221 -2.13 -1.96 1.75
C ASN A 221 -3.51 -1.35 1.45
N HIS A 222 -3.61 -0.62 0.33
CA HIS A 222 -4.81 0.08 -0.17
C HIS A 222 -5.39 1.22 0.71
N SER A 223 -4.92 1.40 1.94
CA SER A 223 -5.59 2.29 2.92
C SER A 223 -4.66 3.34 3.51
N PHE A 224 -3.42 2.97 3.84
CA PHE A 224 -2.46 3.87 4.45
C PHE A 224 -1.63 4.57 3.37
N VAL A 225 -1.27 5.83 3.61
CA VAL A 225 -0.55 6.64 2.65
C VAL A 225 0.63 7.30 3.35
N ARG A 226 1.85 7.05 2.87
CA ARG A 226 3.07 7.65 3.41
C ARG A 226 3.70 8.61 2.42
N LYS A 227 4.26 9.72 2.89
CA LYS A 227 5.01 10.64 2.04
C LYS A 227 6.31 9.95 1.60
N LEU A 228 6.71 10.20 0.36
CA LEU A 228 8.00 9.77 -0.15
C LEU A 228 9.10 10.73 0.31
N ALA A 229 10.24 10.18 0.74
CA ALA A 229 11.42 10.96 1.03
C ALA A 229 12.08 11.46 -0.28
N PRO A 230 12.74 12.62 -0.26
CA PRO A 230 13.31 13.24 -1.47
C PRO A 230 14.29 12.34 -2.25
N ASN A 231 15.01 11.47 -1.54
CA ASN A 231 16.04 10.57 -2.07
C ASN A 231 15.53 9.16 -2.41
N GLU A 232 14.24 8.87 -2.21
CA GLU A 232 13.64 7.63 -2.71
C GLU A 232 13.54 7.64 -4.24
N PHE A 233 13.38 6.46 -4.83
CA PHE A 233 13.23 6.27 -6.27
C PHE A 233 11.82 5.75 -6.57
N PRO A 234 10.87 6.63 -6.96
CA PRO A 234 9.47 6.23 -7.16
C PRO A 234 9.27 5.08 -8.14
N HIS A 235 10.15 4.93 -9.15
CA HIS A 235 10.08 3.78 -10.06
C HIS A 235 10.30 2.44 -9.32
N LYS A 236 11.21 2.36 -8.35
CA LYS A 236 11.45 1.14 -7.56
C LYS A 236 10.19 0.74 -6.79
N LEU A 237 9.59 1.70 -6.08
CA LEU A 237 8.36 1.52 -5.32
C LEU A 237 7.19 1.14 -6.21
N TYR A 238 7.08 1.82 -7.35
CA TYR A 238 6.12 1.49 -8.39
C TYR A 238 6.29 0.00 -8.72
N VAL A 239 7.51 -0.49 -9.03
CA VAL A 239 7.70 -1.90 -9.45
C VAL A 239 7.35 -2.86 -8.32
N GLN A 240 7.80 -2.62 -7.10
CA GLN A 240 7.59 -3.54 -5.97
C GLN A 240 6.12 -3.68 -5.57
N ASN A 241 5.32 -2.62 -5.70
CA ASN A 241 3.93 -2.59 -5.26
C ASN A 241 2.91 -2.80 -6.40
N TYR A 242 3.21 -3.70 -7.34
CA TYR A 242 2.35 -3.97 -8.50
C TYR A 242 0.99 -4.61 -8.16
N THR A 243 0.87 -5.33 -7.03
CA THR A 243 -0.37 -6.00 -6.58
C THR A 243 -1.28 -5.08 -5.76
N SER A 244 -0.72 -4.11 -5.04
CA SER A 244 -1.42 -3.30 -4.02
C SER A 244 -2.16 -2.07 -4.58
N ALA A 245 -2.19 -1.88 -5.89
CA ALA A 245 -2.57 -0.63 -6.52
C ALA A 245 -3.90 -0.71 -7.28
N VAL A 246 -5.02 -0.41 -6.62
CA VAL A 246 -6.28 -0.03 -7.28
C VAL A 246 -6.33 1.51 -7.23
N PRO A 247 -6.25 2.27 -8.36
CA PRO A 247 -6.58 1.93 -9.75
C PRO A 247 -5.36 1.93 -10.71
N GLY A 248 -4.35 1.10 -10.44
CA GLY A 248 -3.19 0.92 -11.33
C GLY A 248 -2.01 1.86 -11.07
N THR A 249 -1.93 2.46 -9.88
CA THR A 249 -0.70 3.07 -9.36
C THR A 249 -0.67 3.05 -7.83
N CYS A 250 0.50 2.87 -7.23
CA CYS A 250 0.75 3.08 -5.80
C CYS A 250 1.18 4.52 -5.49
N LEU A 251 1.43 5.36 -6.50
CA LEU A 251 1.87 6.74 -6.33
C LEU A 251 0.69 7.69 -6.40
N THR A 252 0.61 8.62 -5.44
CA THR A 252 -0.44 9.63 -5.40
C THR A 252 0.10 11.00 -5.02
N LEU A 253 -0.42 12.04 -5.65
CA LEU A 253 -0.21 13.43 -5.25
C LEU A 253 -1.23 13.78 -4.17
N ARG A 254 -0.79 14.26 -3.01
CA ARG A 254 -1.69 14.68 -1.93
C ARG A 254 -1.24 15.99 -1.30
N LYS A 255 -2.19 16.65 -0.63
CA LYS A 255 -1.95 17.82 0.21
C LYS A 255 -0.92 17.48 1.29
N TRP A 256 0.08 18.33 1.44
CA TRP A 256 1.10 18.29 2.49
C TRP A 256 1.08 19.60 3.27
N LEU A 257 0.01 19.77 4.04
CA LEU A 257 -0.29 20.99 4.79
C LEU A 257 -1.20 20.65 5.97
N PHE A 258 -0.81 21.06 7.17
CA PHE A 258 -1.56 20.82 8.41
C PHE A 258 -2.40 22.02 8.83
N THR A 259 -1.86 23.24 8.69
CA THR A 259 -2.49 24.51 9.06
C THR A 259 -3.68 24.86 8.15
N THR A 260 -4.81 25.19 8.77
CA THR A 260 -6.05 25.52 8.04
C THR A 260 -6.06 26.96 7.52
N GLU A 261 -5.24 27.82 8.11
CA GLU A 261 -5.13 29.24 7.81
C GLU A 261 -4.25 29.46 6.57
N GLU A 262 -3.10 28.79 6.49
CA GLU A 262 -2.29 28.75 5.26
C GLU A 262 -3.06 28.12 4.11
N GLU A 263 -3.86 27.08 4.39
CA GLU A 263 -4.76 26.51 3.38
C GLU A 263 -5.75 27.56 2.85
N ALA A 264 -6.25 28.45 3.72
CA ALA A 264 -7.17 29.51 3.32
C ALA A 264 -6.53 30.57 2.42
N LEU A 265 -5.20 30.77 2.50
CA LEU A 265 -4.48 31.68 1.60
C LEU A 265 -4.46 31.18 0.15
N LEU A 266 -4.74 29.90 -0.07
CA LEU A 266 -4.82 29.28 -1.40
C LEU A 266 -6.23 29.29 -1.99
N ASN A 267 -7.21 29.95 -1.34
CA ASN A 267 -8.61 29.97 -1.81
C ASN A 267 -8.79 30.62 -3.18
N ASP A 268 -7.85 31.47 -3.62
CA ASP A 268 -7.87 32.12 -4.94
C ASP A 268 -7.13 31.28 -6.01
N ASN A 269 -6.58 30.11 -5.64
CA ASN A 269 -5.94 29.18 -6.57
C ASN A 269 -6.89 28.02 -6.90
N ASP A 270 -7.46 28.05 -8.10
CA ASP A 270 -8.45 27.06 -8.55
C ASP A 270 -7.93 25.61 -8.47
N LEU A 271 -6.66 25.37 -8.81
CA LEU A 271 -6.07 24.03 -8.78
C LEU A 271 -5.94 23.52 -7.34
N ALA A 272 -5.41 24.35 -6.44
CA ALA A 272 -5.26 24.02 -5.03
C ALA A 272 -6.62 23.73 -4.38
N VAL A 273 -7.60 24.61 -4.60
CA VAL A 273 -8.97 24.46 -4.08
C VAL A 273 -9.61 23.17 -4.58
N ALA A 274 -9.51 22.89 -5.88
CA ALA A 274 -10.07 21.67 -6.46
C ALA A 274 -9.45 20.42 -5.83
N TYR A 275 -8.12 20.38 -5.71
CA TYR A 275 -7.42 19.22 -5.15
C TYR A 275 -7.70 19.03 -3.66
N PHE A 276 -7.69 20.10 -2.87
CA PHE A 276 -8.05 20.04 -1.45
C PHE A 276 -9.49 19.57 -1.26
N PHE A 277 -10.42 20.10 -2.07
CA PHE A 277 -11.83 19.71 -2.02
C PHE A 277 -12.01 18.23 -2.32
N HIS A 278 -11.44 17.73 -3.42
CA HIS A 278 -11.61 16.34 -3.80
C HIS A 278 -10.96 15.37 -2.81
N GLN A 279 -9.78 15.72 -2.28
CA GLN A 279 -9.15 14.94 -1.21
C GLN A 279 -10.04 14.91 0.05
N ALA A 280 -10.57 16.07 0.48
CA ALA A 280 -11.41 16.15 1.66
C ALA A 280 -12.73 15.37 1.50
N VAL A 281 -13.32 15.36 0.31
CA VAL A 281 -14.50 14.53 -0.01
C VAL A 281 -14.18 13.05 0.14
N ASP A 282 -13.03 12.59 -0.35
CA ASP A 282 -12.58 11.20 -0.20
C ASP A 282 -12.30 10.85 1.27
N ASP A 283 -11.62 11.73 2.01
CA ASP A 283 -11.29 11.53 3.42
C ASP A 283 -12.57 11.50 4.31
N VAL A 284 -13.62 12.28 3.98
CA VAL A 284 -14.95 12.17 4.62
C VAL A 284 -15.61 10.83 4.29
N LYS A 285 -15.58 10.39 3.01
CA LYS A 285 -16.17 9.11 2.61
C LYS A 285 -15.50 7.91 3.27
N LYS A 286 -14.19 7.98 3.50
CA LYS A 286 -13.40 6.97 4.22
C LYS A 286 -13.56 7.03 5.74
N GLY A 287 -14.25 8.05 6.26
CA GLY A 287 -14.48 8.22 7.70
C GLY A 287 -13.27 8.73 8.47
N TYR A 288 -12.25 9.24 7.76
CA TYR A 288 -11.07 9.87 8.37
C TYR A 288 -11.43 11.23 8.98
N ILE A 289 -12.39 11.94 8.38
CA ILE A 289 -12.93 13.19 8.93
C ILE A 289 -14.32 12.94 9.51
N LYS A 290 -14.51 13.24 10.79
CA LYS A 290 -15.80 13.11 11.49
C LYS A 290 -16.68 14.30 11.15
N ALA A 291 -17.69 14.06 10.32
CA ALA A 291 -18.55 15.09 9.75
C ALA A 291 -20.03 14.67 9.66
N GLU A 292 -20.43 13.66 10.44
CA GLU A 292 -21.76 13.07 10.43
C GLU A 292 -22.86 14.11 10.70
N GLU A 293 -22.63 15.00 11.66
CA GLU A 293 -23.54 16.10 12.01
C GLU A 293 -23.72 17.14 10.89
N LYS A 294 -22.76 17.22 9.96
CA LYS A 294 -22.74 18.18 8.84
C LYS A 294 -23.00 17.51 7.49
N SER A 295 -23.27 16.20 7.47
CA SER A 295 -23.38 15.36 6.27
C SER A 295 -24.32 15.95 5.20
N TYR A 296 -25.54 16.35 5.56
CA TYR A 296 -26.50 16.93 4.62
C TYR A 296 -26.00 18.24 3.99
N GLN A 297 -25.41 19.13 4.80
CA GLN A 297 -24.88 20.41 4.30
C GLN A 297 -23.70 20.18 3.37
N LEU A 298 -22.78 19.29 3.75
CA LEU A 298 -21.62 18.91 2.93
C LEU A 298 -22.04 18.28 1.60
N GLN A 299 -23.04 17.39 1.61
CA GLN A 299 -23.58 16.80 0.38
C GLN A 299 -24.12 17.88 -0.56
N LYS A 300 -24.95 18.80 -0.04
CA LYS A 300 -25.48 19.92 -0.83
C LYS A 300 -24.38 20.81 -1.40
N LEU A 301 -23.34 21.12 -0.61
CA LEU A 301 -22.20 21.90 -1.08
C LEU A 301 -21.41 21.19 -2.18
N CYS A 302 -21.25 19.86 -2.07
CA CYS A 302 -20.61 19.02 -3.08
C CYS A 302 -21.40 19.02 -4.40
N GLU A 303 -22.71 18.82 -4.35
CA GLU A 303 -23.60 18.85 -5.53
C GLU A 303 -23.59 20.22 -6.22
N GLN A 304 -23.51 21.30 -5.43
CA GLN A 304 -23.42 22.68 -5.91
C GLN A 304 -22.00 23.09 -6.34
N LYS A 305 -21.00 22.22 -6.20
CA LYS A 305 -19.57 22.51 -6.44
C LYS A 305 -19.06 23.75 -5.69
N LYS A 306 -19.58 24.01 -4.48
CA LYS A 306 -19.15 25.11 -3.61
C LYS A 306 -17.92 24.70 -2.80
N MET A 307 -16.79 24.52 -3.49
CA MET A 307 -15.57 23.91 -2.96
C MET A 307 -14.99 24.66 -1.75
N VAL A 308 -14.81 25.99 -1.86
CA VAL A 308 -14.25 26.81 -0.76
C VAL A 308 -15.14 26.78 0.49
N THR A 309 -16.46 26.82 0.31
CA THR A 309 -17.43 26.74 1.43
C THR A 309 -17.41 25.34 2.06
N TYR A 310 -17.28 24.29 1.24
CA TYR A 310 -17.14 22.91 1.73
C TYR A 310 -15.88 22.77 2.60
N LEU A 311 -14.73 23.25 2.13
CA LEU A 311 -13.47 23.22 2.88
C LEU A 311 -13.56 24.03 4.18
N THR A 312 -14.11 25.24 4.13
CA THR A 312 -14.35 26.07 5.32
C THR A 312 -15.16 25.34 6.39
N MET A 313 -16.17 24.55 5.99
CA MET A 313 -17.00 23.78 6.91
C MET A 313 -16.23 22.63 7.59
N LEU A 314 -15.30 21.99 6.87
CA LEU A 314 -14.51 20.86 7.35
C LEU A 314 -13.32 21.26 8.24
N ARG A 315 -12.77 22.47 8.12
CA ARG A 315 -11.65 22.96 8.96
C ARG A 315 -11.91 22.89 10.47
N SER A 316 -13.18 22.80 10.89
CA SER A 316 -13.57 22.65 12.30
C SER A 316 -13.90 21.21 12.70
N CYS A 317 -13.92 20.26 11.76
CA CYS A 317 -14.22 18.85 12.01
C CYS A 317 -13.00 18.10 12.56
N GLU A 318 -13.25 17.11 13.41
CA GLU A 318 -12.21 16.20 13.89
C GLU A 318 -11.66 15.35 12.73
N GLY A 319 -10.35 15.15 12.70
CA GLY A 319 -9.65 14.38 11.66
C GLY A 319 -9.31 15.19 10.39
N TYR A 320 -9.78 16.44 10.26
CA TYR A 320 -9.36 17.30 9.16
C TYR A 320 -7.89 17.69 9.31
N ASN A 321 -7.09 17.51 8.25
CA ASN A 321 -5.63 17.69 8.26
C ASN A 321 -4.92 16.84 9.33
N GLU A 322 -5.45 15.66 9.63
CA GLU A 322 -4.86 14.70 10.56
C GLU A 322 -4.31 13.48 9.80
N ILE A 323 -3.10 13.07 10.16
CA ILE A 323 -2.45 11.87 9.60
C ILE A 323 -2.52 10.78 10.67
N THR A 324 -3.25 9.71 10.37
CA THR A 324 -3.41 8.54 11.25
C THR A 324 -2.52 7.40 10.77
N PHE A 325 -1.70 6.87 11.66
CA PHE A 325 -0.78 5.77 11.40
C PHE A 325 -1.42 4.41 11.71
N PRO A 326 -0.97 3.31 11.06
CA PRO A 326 -1.39 1.97 11.43
C PRO A 326 -1.08 1.65 12.90
N HIS A 327 -1.91 0.80 13.51
CA HIS A 327 -1.71 0.41 14.91
C HIS A 327 -0.36 -0.28 15.10
N CYS A 328 0.32 0.06 16.19
CA CYS A 328 1.65 -0.46 16.48
C CYS A 328 1.91 -0.54 17.98
N SER A 329 2.94 -1.29 18.38
CA SER A 329 3.32 -1.39 19.79
C SER A 329 3.97 -0.08 20.28
N CYS A 330 3.81 0.21 21.57
CA CYS A 330 4.31 1.43 22.19
C CYS A 330 4.69 1.17 23.64
N ASP A 331 5.85 1.64 24.08
CA ASP A 331 6.39 1.38 25.42
C ASP A 331 5.58 2.03 26.56
N SER A 332 4.73 3.00 26.22
CA SER A 332 3.77 3.59 27.15
C SER A 332 2.63 2.63 27.54
N ARG A 333 2.46 1.51 26.80
CA ARG A 333 1.49 0.45 27.09
C ARG A 333 2.18 -0.89 27.32
N ARG A 334 1.72 -1.61 28.35
CA ARG A 334 2.21 -2.97 28.66
C ARG A 334 1.53 -4.07 27.83
N LYS A 335 0.33 -3.79 27.31
CA LYS A 335 -0.51 -4.70 26.53
C LYS A 335 -1.27 -3.91 25.47
N GLY A 336 -1.52 -4.54 24.32
CA GLY A 336 -2.19 -3.89 23.20
C GLY A 336 -1.29 -2.91 22.45
N HIS A 337 -1.85 -2.29 21.42
CA HIS A 337 -1.19 -1.35 20.54
C HIS A 337 -1.69 0.09 20.79
N VAL A 338 -1.15 1.03 20.02
CA VAL A 338 -1.65 2.39 19.85
C VAL A 338 -1.84 2.71 18.38
N ILE A 339 -2.82 3.56 18.06
CA ILE A 339 -2.94 4.26 16.80
C ILE A 339 -2.52 5.70 17.05
N SER A 340 -1.48 6.13 16.32
CA SER A 340 -0.95 7.48 16.44
C SER A 340 -1.60 8.40 15.42
N ALA A 341 -1.97 9.61 15.84
CA ALA A 341 -2.56 10.61 14.95
C ALA A 341 -1.86 11.97 15.13
N VAL A 342 -1.39 12.55 14.02
CA VAL A 342 -0.65 13.83 13.99
C VAL A 342 -1.52 14.88 13.31
N SER A 343 -1.78 16.00 13.99
CA SER A 343 -2.52 17.15 13.45
C SER A 343 -1.86 18.46 13.85
N ILE A 344 -2.26 19.59 13.25
CA ILE A 344 -1.73 20.90 13.68
C ILE A 344 -2.05 21.24 15.14
N ARG A 345 -3.12 20.66 15.71
CA ARG A 345 -3.56 20.97 17.07
C ARG A 345 -2.86 20.12 18.12
N HIS A 346 -2.77 18.82 17.88
CA HIS A 346 -2.25 17.85 18.85
C HIS A 346 -1.60 16.66 18.16
N PHE A 347 -0.74 15.98 18.92
CA PHE A 347 -0.38 14.59 18.68
C PHE A 347 -1.22 13.67 19.58
N LYS A 348 -1.81 12.60 19.05
CA LYS A 348 -2.68 11.68 19.80
C LYS A 348 -2.14 10.25 19.74
N LEU A 349 -2.25 9.53 20.87
CA LEU A 349 -2.12 8.08 20.97
C LEU A 349 -3.46 7.49 21.42
N HIS A 350 -4.12 6.77 20.53
CA HIS A 350 -5.36 6.05 20.82
C HIS A 350 -5.03 4.59 21.13
N ALA A 351 -5.31 4.15 22.35
CA ALA A 351 -5.17 2.74 22.72
C ALA A 351 -6.03 1.84 21.83
N CYS A 352 -5.49 0.70 21.43
CA CYS A 352 -6.22 -0.33 20.70
C CYS A 352 -5.68 -1.73 21.03
N THR A 353 -6.41 -2.77 20.62
CA THR A 353 -5.93 -4.16 20.71
C THR A 353 -4.80 -4.42 19.71
N GLU A 354 -4.17 -5.59 19.80
CA GLU A 354 -3.11 -6.00 18.86
C GLU A 354 -3.64 -6.19 17.42
N GLU A 355 -4.96 -6.30 17.25
CA GLU A 355 -5.68 -6.33 15.98
C GLU A 355 -6.23 -4.95 15.56
N GLY A 356 -5.89 -3.88 16.27
CA GLY A 356 -6.26 -2.51 15.95
C GLY A 356 -7.68 -2.11 16.34
N GLN A 357 -8.37 -2.88 17.19
CA GLN A 357 -9.69 -2.48 17.70
C GLN A 357 -9.55 -1.39 18.76
N LEU A 358 -10.22 -0.25 18.55
CA LEU A 358 -10.09 0.92 19.42
C LEU A 358 -10.58 0.65 20.86
N GLU A 359 -9.82 1.14 21.82
CA GLU A 359 -10.20 1.18 23.24
C GLU A 359 -10.58 2.61 23.66
N ASN A 360 -11.20 2.80 24.82
CA ASN A 360 -11.67 4.13 25.25
C ASN A 360 -10.55 5.10 25.67
N GLN A 361 -9.30 4.64 25.78
CA GLN A 361 -8.19 5.46 26.25
C GLN A 361 -7.53 6.21 25.09
N VAL A 362 -7.55 7.54 25.16
CA VAL A 362 -6.82 8.42 24.24
C VAL A 362 -5.95 9.39 25.05
N ILE A 363 -4.70 9.53 24.65
CA ILE A 363 -3.77 10.52 25.22
C ILE A 363 -3.46 11.53 24.11
N ALA A 364 -3.88 12.77 24.29
CA ALA A 364 -3.52 13.90 23.43
C ALA A 364 -2.38 14.69 24.06
N PHE A 365 -1.38 15.08 23.27
CA PHE A 365 -0.24 15.90 23.63
C PHE A 365 -0.32 17.22 22.86
N GLU A 366 -0.21 18.33 23.59
CA GLU A 366 -0.04 19.66 22.98
C GLU A 366 1.36 19.77 22.39
N TRP A 367 1.51 20.55 21.33
CA TRP A 367 2.83 20.76 20.73
C TRP A 367 3.80 21.50 21.66
N GLU A 368 3.29 22.37 22.54
CA GLU A 368 4.07 23.04 23.59
C GLU A 368 4.64 22.06 24.66
N GLU A 369 4.01 20.89 24.83
CA GLU A 369 4.51 19.86 25.75
C GLU A 369 5.72 19.13 25.17
N MET A 370 5.90 19.17 23.85
CA MET A 370 6.92 18.40 23.13
C MET A 370 8.29 19.06 23.27
N GLN A 371 9.27 18.32 23.77
CA GLN A 371 10.62 18.84 24.03
C GLN A 371 11.61 18.40 22.95
N ARG A 372 11.59 17.11 22.61
CA ARG A 372 12.51 16.47 21.66
C ARG A 372 11.82 15.32 20.97
N TRP A 373 12.29 14.99 19.78
CA TRP A 373 11.92 13.77 19.07
C TRP A 373 13.08 13.34 18.19
N ASP A 374 13.16 12.04 17.92
CA ASP A 374 14.19 11.44 17.08
C ASP A 374 13.71 10.07 16.57
N THR A 375 14.49 9.45 15.69
CA THR A 375 14.28 8.10 15.21
C THR A 375 15.31 7.12 15.79
N ASP A 376 14.86 5.90 16.05
CA ASP A 376 15.68 4.78 16.50
C ASP A 376 15.65 3.72 15.38
N GLU A 377 16.66 3.77 14.49
CA GLU A 377 16.70 2.89 13.31
C GLU A 377 16.84 1.41 13.70
N GLU A 378 17.64 1.09 14.72
CA GLU A 378 17.83 -0.28 15.20
C GLU A 378 16.53 -0.82 15.83
N GLY A 379 15.84 0.01 16.60
CA GLY A 379 14.56 -0.32 17.21
C GLY A 379 13.36 -0.21 16.26
N MET A 380 13.54 0.30 15.03
CA MET A 380 12.46 0.70 14.12
C MET A 380 11.38 1.52 14.85
N ALA A 381 11.80 2.56 15.57
CA ALA A 381 10.91 3.31 16.45
C ALA A 381 11.01 4.82 16.25
N PHE A 382 9.86 5.49 16.42
CA PHE A 382 9.80 6.92 16.61
C PHE A 382 9.82 7.22 18.12
N CYS A 383 10.72 8.10 18.55
CA CYS A 383 10.92 8.44 19.94
C CYS A 383 10.57 9.91 20.16
N PHE A 384 9.79 10.22 21.21
CA PHE A 384 9.55 11.61 21.59
C PHE A 384 9.61 11.79 23.11
N GLU A 385 10.07 12.97 23.52
CA GLU A 385 10.12 13.43 24.89
C GLU A 385 9.11 14.56 25.10
N TYR A 386 8.27 14.42 26.12
CA TYR A 386 7.28 15.44 26.46
C TYR A 386 7.34 15.79 27.95
N ALA A 387 6.96 17.01 28.29
CA ALA A 387 6.85 17.51 29.66
C ALA A 387 5.46 18.13 29.90
N ARG A 388 4.82 17.79 31.03
CA ARG A 388 3.50 18.32 31.40
C ARG A 388 3.56 19.08 32.71
N GLY A 389 3.34 20.38 32.64
CA GLY A 389 3.50 21.27 33.79
C GLY A 389 4.88 21.10 34.43
N GLU A 390 4.93 20.94 35.75
CA GLU A 390 6.20 20.79 36.49
C GLU A 390 6.71 19.33 36.55
N ARG A 391 6.09 18.39 35.82
CA ARG A 391 6.54 16.99 35.83
C ARG A 391 7.85 16.84 35.05
N LYS A 392 8.69 15.91 35.51
CA LYS A 392 9.90 15.54 34.78
C LYS A 392 9.55 15.07 33.35
N PRO A 393 10.34 15.46 32.35
CA PRO A 393 10.19 14.98 30.98
C PRO A 393 10.17 13.45 30.92
N ARG A 394 9.40 12.91 29.97
CA ARG A 394 9.26 11.46 29.74
C ARG A 394 9.45 11.14 28.27
N TRP A 395 10.25 10.11 28.02
CA TRP A 395 10.37 9.49 26.71
C TRP A 395 9.27 8.46 26.47
N VAL A 396 8.81 8.41 25.23
CA VAL A 396 7.91 7.39 24.70
C VAL A 396 8.48 6.90 23.38
N LYS A 397 8.46 5.58 23.18
CA LYS A 397 8.85 4.91 21.93
C LYS A 397 7.65 4.25 21.28
N ILE A 398 7.48 4.53 19.98
CA ILE A 398 6.44 3.95 19.11
C ILE A 398 7.15 3.08 18.08
N PHE A 399 6.96 1.76 18.15
CA PHE A 399 7.66 0.80 17.29
C PHE A 399 6.86 0.59 16.00
N THR A 400 7.23 1.30 14.95
CA THR A 400 6.49 1.34 13.69
C THR A 400 7.44 1.37 12.50
N PRO A 401 7.20 0.62 11.42
CA PRO A 401 8.04 0.70 10.21
C PRO A 401 7.98 2.07 9.54
N TYR A 402 7.05 2.94 9.96
CA TYR A 402 6.85 4.29 9.41
C TYR A 402 7.49 5.37 10.29
N PHE A 403 8.47 5.04 11.12
CA PHE A 403 9.07 5.96 12.10
C PHE A 403 9.66 7.21 11.45
N ASN A 404 10.33 7.09 10.30
CA ASN A 404 10.85 8.22 9.54
C ASN A 404 9.74 9.14 9.03
N TYR A 405 8.62 8.57 8.56
CA TYR A 405 7.49 9.37 8.11
C TYR A 405 6.79 10.09 9.28
N MET A 406 6.69 9.44 10.45
CA MET A 406 6.18 10.09 11.66
C MET A 406 7.06 11.26 12.09
N HIS A 407 8.38 11.09 12.05
CA HIS A 407 9.34 12.17 12.27
C HIS A 407 9.13 13.32 11.28
N GLU A 408 9.01 13.05 9.98
CA GLU A 408 8.71 14.09 8.98
C GLU A 408 7.39 14.83 9.25
N CYS A 409 6.36 14.14 9.77
CA CYS A 409 5.11 14.79 10.16
C CYS A 409 5.32 15.77 11.33
N PHE A 410 6.11 15.40 12.34
CA PHE A 410 6.48 16.30 13.44
C PHE A 410 7.26 17.51 12.94
N GLU A 411 8.32 17.29 12.15
CA GLU A 411 9.11 18.36 11.54
C GLU A 411 8.24 19.32 10.73
N ARG A 412 7.29 18.78 9.95
CA ARG A 412 6.37 19.61 9.18
C ARG A 412 5.45 20.42 10.08
N VAL A 413 4.82 19.81 11.09
CA VAL A 413 3.96 20.53 12.03
C VAL A 413 4.71 21.66 12.72
N PHE A 414 5.92 21.40 13.24
CA PHE A 414 6.74 22.45 13.86
C PHE A 414 7.18 23.54 12.89
N CYS A 415 7.47 23.20 11.64
CA CYS A 415 7.75 24.18 10.60
C CYS A 415 6.54 25.10 10.35
N GLU A 416 5.34 24.53 10.26
CA GLU A 416 4.10 25.29 10.04
C GLU A 416 3.68 26.14 11.26
N LEU A 417 3.85 25.63 12.49
CA LEU A 417 3.61 26.40 13.71
C LEU A 417 4.57 27.61 13.81
N LYS A 418 5.82 27.47 13.35
CA LYS A 418 6.77 28.58 13.25
C LYS A 418 6.35 29.65 12.24
N TRP A 419 5.71 29.27 11.12
CA TRP A 419 5.14 30.24 10.19
C TRP A 419 4.12 31.15 10.89
N ARG A 420 3.44 30.63 11.91
CA ARG A 420 2.45 31.35 12.72
C ARG A 420 3.01 32.03 13.97
N LYS A 421 4.27 31.80 14.32
CA LYS A 421 4.90 32.21 15.59
C LYS A 421 4.21 31.59 16.82
N GLU A 422 3.69 30.38 16.67
CA GLU A 422 2.99 29.65 17.74
C GLU A 422 3.92 28.74 18.55
N VAL A 423 5.14 28.46 18.05
CA VAL A 423 6.21 27.72 18.75
C VAL A 423 7.61 28.21 18.40
#